data_AF-A0A0F4JWB0-F1
#
_entry.id   AF-A0A0F4JWB0-F1
#
_cell.length_a   1.000
_cell.length_b   1.000
_cell.length_c   1.000
_cell.angle_alpha   90.00
_cell.angle_beta   90.00
_cell.angle_gamma   90.00
#
_symmetry.space_group_name_H-M   'P 1'
#
loop_
_entity.id
_entity.type
_entity.pdbx_description
1 polymer ?
#
loop_
_entity_poly.entity_id
_entity_poly.type
_entity_poly.pdbx_seq_one_letter_code
_entity_poly.pdbx_strand_id
1 'polypeptide(L)' 'MAGEKQHEHERERTHATVAPQAGRAQLTCPACGNPVDTVVRRRKSLGIFVPEWGRGPCRSPECPQYAPAEG' A
#
# COMPACT_ATOMS: atom_id res chain seq x y z
N MET A 1 8.80 -11.77 44.66
CA MET A 1 7.88 -12.12 43.54
C MET A 1 7.25 -10.84 42.99
N ALA A 2 7.90 -10.13 42.08
CA ALA A 2 7.42 -8.86 41.50
C ALA A 2 8.00 -8.50 40.12
N GLY A 3 8.84 -9.36 39.52
CA GLY A 3 9.53 -9.08 38.25
C GLY A 3 8.84 -9.64 36.99
N GLU A 4 8.00 -10.67 37.12
CA GLU A 4 7.37 -11.33 35.96
C GLU A 4 6.29 -10.48 35.28
N LYS A 5 5.59 -9.62 36.02
CA LYS A 5 4.47 -8.84 35.45
C LYS A 5 4.92 -7.71 34.54
N GLN A 6 6.14 -7.20 34.72
CA GLN A 6 6.68 -6.08 33.96
C GLN A 6 7.18 -6.53 32.57
N HIS A 7 7.71 -7.74 32.47
CA HIS A 7 8.25 -8.29 31.22
C HIS A 7 7.14 -8.67 30.21
N GLU A 8 5.95 -9.02 30.70
CA GLU A 8 4.78 -9.34 29.86
C GLU A 8 4.15 -8.08 29.24
N HIS A 9 4.03 -7.00 30.00
CA HIS A 9 3.47 -5.72 29.53
C HIS A 9 4.41 -5.03 28.51
N GLU A 10 5.72 -5.18 28.66
CA GLU A 10 6.72 -4.71 27.69
C GLU A 10 6.62 -5.48 26.35
N ARG A 11 6.48 -6.81 26.41
CA ARG A 11 6.25 -7.65 25.21
C ARG A 11 4.97 -7.27 24.48
N GLU A 12 3.90 -6.93 25.23
CA GLU A 12 2.60 -6.55 24.67
C GLU A 12 2.62 -5.17 23.99
N ARG A 13 3.39 -4.21 24.52
CA ARG A 13 3.66 -2.91 23.88
C ARG A 13 4.58 -3.01 22.65
N THR A 14 5.25 -4.14 22.50
CA THR A 14 6.10 -4.47 21.34
C THR A 14 5.30 -5.16 20.23
N HIS A 15 3.98 -5.29 20.36
CA HIS A 15 3.11 -5.62 19.23
C HIS A 15 3.11 -4.45 18.26
N ALA A 16 4.09 -4.55 17.37
CA ALA A 16 4.45 -3.66 16.30
C ALA A 16 3.23 -2.98 15.66
N THR A 17 3.37 -1.68 15.44
CA THR A 17 2.61 -0.92 14.44
C THR A 17 2.92 -1.50 13.05
N VAL A 18 2.49 -2.73 12.79
CA VAL A 18 2.43 -3.30 11.46
C VAL A 18 1.14 -2.72 10.89
N ALA A 19 1.27 -1.80 9.93
CA ALA A 19 0.12 -1.40 9.14
C ALA A 19 -0.54 -2.69 8.60
N PRO A 20 -1.87 -2.86 8.69
CA PRO A 20 -2.53 -4.02 8.11
C PRO A 20 -2.03 -4.12 6.68
N GLN A 21 -1.56 -5.30 6.26
CA GLN A 21 -1.11 -5.53 4.89
C GLN A 21 -2.26 -5.18 3.95
N ALA A 22 -2.29 -3.92 3.48
CA ALA A 22 -3.24 -3.43 2.51
C ALA A 22 -3.05 -4.35 1.31
N GLY A 23 -4.07 -5.19 1.08
CA GLY A 23 -3.93 -6.40 0.30
C GLY A 23 -3.20 -6.13 -1.02
N ARG A 24 -2.17 -6.92 -1.27
CA ARG A 24 -1.47 -7.02 -2.57
C ARG A 24 -2.38 -7.63 -3.64
N ALA A 25 -3.63 -7.19 -3.74
CA ALA A 25 -4.51 -7.58 -4.82
C ALA A 25 -3.93 -6.97 -6.10
N GLN A 26 -3.48 -7.82 -7.02
CA GLN A 26 -3.02 -7.37 -8.34
C GLN A 26 -4.16 -6.61 -9.00
N LEU A 27 -3.95 -5.32 -9.28
CA LEU A 27 -4.98 -4.51 -9.89
C LEU A 27 -4.96 -4.68 -11.41
N THR A 28 -6.12 -4.52 -12.01
CA THR A 28 -6.34 -4.77 -13.45
C THR A 28 -6.76 -3.49 -14.17
N CYS A 29 -6.32 -3.29 -15.40
CA CYS A 29 -6.80 -2.20 -16.25
C CYS A 29 -8.29 -2.40 -16.57
N PRO A 30 -9.18 -1.41 -16.35
CA PRO A 30 -10.59 -1.55 -16.69
C PRO A 30 -10.87 -1.58 -18.20
N ALA A 31 -9.92 -1.16 -19.03
CA ALA A 31 -10.10 -1.10 -20.49
C ALA A 31 -9.72 -2.42 -21.19
N CYS A 32 -8.58 -3.01 -20.83
CA CYS A 32 -8.06 -4.22 -21.50
C CYS A 32 -8.00 -5.46 -20.61
N GLY A 33 -8.25 -5.34 -19.30
CA GLY A 33 -8.17 -6.49 -18.39
C GLY A 33 -6.75 -6.97 -18.09
N ASN A 34 -5.71 -6.27 -18.57
CA ASN A 34 -4.33 -6.62 -18.26
C ASN A 34 -3.94 -6.23 -16.82
N PRO A 35 -3.05 -7.01 -16.17
CA PRO A 35 -2.51 -6.63 -14.88
C PRO A 35 -1.75 -5.31 -15.00
N VAL A 36 -1.95 -4.42 -14.03
CA VAL A 36 -1.22 -3.17 -13.92
C VAL A 36 -0.44 -3.12 -12.61
N ASP A 37 0.62 -2.32 -12.60
CA ASP A 37 1.37 -2.05 -11.38
C ASP A 37 0.46 -1.42 -10.33
N THR A 38 0.77 -1.66 -9.06
CA THR A 38 0.16 -0.95 -7.95
C THR A 38 1.07 0.21 -7.58
N VAL A 39 0.57 1.43 -7.71
CA VAL A 39 1.33 2.64 -7.36
C VAL A 39 0.91 3.13 -5.98
N VAL A 40 1.89 3.58 -5.21
CA VAL A 40 1.65 4.24 -3.91
C VAL A 40 1.84 5.72 -4.11
N ARG A 41 0.79 6.50 -3.88
CA ARG A 41 0.84 7.96 -3.87
C ARG A 41 0.75 8.45 -2.44
N ARG A 42 1.46 9.54 -2.14
CA ARG A 42 1.46 10.13 -0.80
C ARG A 42 0.55 11.36 -0.83
N ARG A 43 -0.60 11.30 -0.16
CA ARG A 43 -1.47 12.45 0.05
C ARG A 43 -1.22 13.06 1.42
N LYS A 44 -1.07 14.38 1.48
CA LYS A 44 -1.02 15.07 2.77
C LYS A 44 -2.44 15.42 3.21
N SER A 45 -2.83 14.97 4.40
CA SER A 45 -4.13 15.26 5.01
C SER A 45 -3.90 15.67 6.45
N LEU A 46 -4.44 16.82 6.87
CA LEU A 46 -4.33 17.31 8.27
C LEU A 46 -2.90 17.32 8.84
N GLY A 47 -1.91 17.67 8.02
CA GLY A 47 -0.51 17.71 8.43
C GLY A 47 0.22 16.35 8.42
N ILE A 48 -0.50 15.23 8.33
CA ILE A 48 0.09 13.90 8.17
C ILE A 48 0.13 13.48 6.70
N PHE A 49 1.00 12.52 6.40
CA PHE A 49 1.06 11.92 5.08
C PHE A 49 0.41 10.54 5.08
N VAL A 50 -0.61 10.39 4.26
CA VAL A 50 -1.40 9.17 4.07
C VAL A 50 -0.96 8.50 2.77
N PRO A 51 -0.55 7.22 2.80
CA PRO A 51 -0.37 6.43 1.59
C PRO A 51 -1.72 6.09 0.96
N GLU A 52 -1.84 6.32 -0.34
CA GLU A 52 -2.96 5.91 -1.18
C GLU A 52 -2.44 4.90 -2.20
N TRP A 53 -2.96 3.67 -2.15
CA TRP A 53 -2.65 2.62 -3.12
C TRP A 53 -3.67 2.68 -4.25
N GLY A 54 -3.17 2.72 -5.48
CA GLY A 54 -4.01 2.80 -6.67
C GLY A 54 -3.45 2.02 -7.85
N ARG A 55 -4.28 1.95 -8.91
CA ARG A 55 -3.89 1.39 -10.20
C ARG A 55 -2.84 2.28 -10.84
N GLY A 56 -1.72 1.69 -11.24
CA GLY A 56 -0.74 2.34 -12.08
C GLY A 56 -1.25 2.53 -13.52
N PRO A 57 -0.49 3.28 -14.33
CA PRO A 57 -0.77 3.46 -15.75
C PRO A 57 -0.73 2.13 -16.50
N CYS A 58 -1.55 1.99 -17.54
CA CYS A 58 -1.51 0.83 -18.42
C CYS A 58 -0.25 0.88 -19.30
N ARG A 59 0.54 -0.19 -19.28
CA ARG A 59 1.75 -0.36 -20.09
C ARG A 59 1.55 -1.22 -21.35
N SER A 60 0.34 -1.77 -21.54
CA SER A 60 0.02 -2.56 -22.74
C SER A 60 -0.19 -1.61 -23.93
N PRO A 61 0.62 -1.71 -25.01
CA PRO A 61 0.59 -0.79 -26.14
C PRO A 61 -0.66 -0.94 -27.01
N GLU A 62 -1.37 -2.07 -26.91
CA GLU A 62 -2.64 -2.28 -27.60
C GLU A 62 -3.85 -1.71 -26.84
N CYS A 63 -3.63 -1.17 -25.63
CA CYS A 63 -4.68 -0.64 -24.79
C CYS A 63 -5.07 0.79 -25.23
N PRO A 64 -6.37 1.11 -25.38
CA PRO A 64 -6.80 2.48 -25.70
C PRO A 64 -6.45 3.49 -24.60
N GLN A 65 -6.09 3.01 -23.40
CA GLN A 65 -5.68 3.82 -22.25
C GLN A 65 -4.18 3.66 -21.93
N TYR A 66 -3.38 3.27 -22.93
CA TYR A 66 -1.92 3.21 -22.79
C TYR A 66 -1.35 4.57 -22.40
N ALA A 67 -0.63 4.61 -21.27
CA ALA A 67 0.06 5.80 -20.81
C ALA A 67 1.58 5.51 -20.84
N PRO A 68 2.34 6.16 -21.75
CA PRO A 68 3.79 6.07 -21.75
C PRO A 68 4.35 6.61 -20.43
N ALA A 69 5.56 6.19 -20.06
CA ALA A 69 6.21 6.71 -18.86
C ALA A 69 6.60 8.15 -19.17
N GLU A 70 5.81 9.11 -18.70
CA GLU A 70 6.25 10.50 -18.71
C GLU A 70 7.40 10.60 -17.70
N GLY A 71 8.61 10.83 -18.23
CA GLY A 71 9.85 10.96 -17.47
C GLY A 71 10.05 12.36 -16.92
#